data_AF-A0A950KCJ6-F1
#
_entry.id   AF-A0A950KCJ6-F1
#
_cell.length_a   1.000
_cell.length_b   1.000
_cell.length_c   1.000
_cell.angle_alpha   90.00
_cell.angle_beta   90.00
_cell.angle_gamma   90.00
#
_symmetry.space_group_name_H-M   'P 1'
#
loop_
_entity.id
_entity.type
_entity.pdbx_description
1 polymer ?
#
loop_
_entity_poly.entity_id
_entity_poly.type
_entity_poly.pdbx_seq_one_letter_code
_entity_poly.pdbx_strand_id
1 'polypeptide(L)'
;MRKKPRDKQPLKRWKKSKLEDLIHRALLDAEDDEEQQMAFFEALEEHLQFPFKTALDGVPLLVKGLTVGEDDEVLAVCVRDGEQIGLPLLDLPLPKPPPKGAEWLEAYRLWVSE
;
A
#
# COMPACT_ATOMS: atom_id res chain seq x y z
N MET A 1 20.90 15.34 -3.07
CA MET A 1 20.07 15.38 -1.85
C MET A 1 19.79 13.95 -1.44
N ARG A 2 20.37 13.44 -0.34
CA ARG A 2 20.10 12.07 0.12
C ARG A 2 18.72 12.08 0.79
N LYS A 3 17.70 11.51 0.12
CA LYS A 3 16.39 11.28 0.76
C LYS A 3 16.67 10.44 2.01
N LYS A 4 16.18 10.89 3.18
CA LYS A 4 16.25 10.08 4.41
C LYS A 4 15.61 8.72 4.13
N PRO A 5 16.15 7.60 4.64
CA PRO A 5 15.46 6.33 4.54
C PRO A 5 14.09 6.51 5.19
N ARG A 6 13.01 6.34 4.41
CA ARG A 6 11.65 6.28 4.93
C ARG A 6 11.64 5.21 6.02
N ASP A 7 11.15 5.54 7.21
CA ASP A 7 11.09 4.61 8.33
C ASP A 7 10.34 3.35 7.88
N LYS A 8 11.10 2.29 7.56
CA LYS A 8 10.55 1.01 7.12
C LYS A 8 9.70 0.48 8.27
N GLN A 9 8.37 0.61 8.18
CA GLN A 9 7.50 0.02 9.18
C GLN A 9 7.85 -1.48 9.25
N PRO A 10 8.16 -2.01 10.44
CA PRO A 10 8.67 -3.35 10.53
C PRO A 10 7.59 -4.33 10.08
N LEU A 11 7.98 -5.27 9.20
CA LEU A 11 7.26 -6.48 8.75
C LEU A 11 6.68 -7.36 9.88
N LYS A 12 6.74 -6.92 11.14
CA LYS A 12 6.53 -7.64 12.40
C LYS A 12 5.22 -8.42 12.50
N ARG A 13 4.23 -8.18 11.63
CA ARG A 13 2.95 -8.89 11.64
C ARG A 13 2.89 -10.10 10.70
N TRP A 14 3.61 -10.09 9.57
CA TRP A 14 3.54 -11.15 8.55
C TRP A 14 4.93 -11.71 8.25
N LYS A 15 5.01 -13.03 8.06
CA LYS A 15 6.27 -13.68 7.68
C LYS A 15 6.63 -13.27 6.25
N LYS A 16 7.93 -13.04 5.97
CA LYS A 16 8.42 -12.69 4.62
C LYS A 16 7.90 -13.67 3.56
N SER A 17 7.97 -14.97 3.83
CA SER A 17 7.48 -16.01 2.91
C SER A 17 6.00 -15.86 2.53
N LYS A 18 5.14 -15.44 3.48
CA LYS A 18 3.73 -15.17 3.18
C LYS A 18 3.60 -13.97 2.23
N LEU A 19 4.43 -12.95 2.41
CA LEU A 19 4.41 -11.77 1.53
C LEU A 19 4.94 -12.12 0.14
N GLU A 20 6.02 -12.90 0.06
CA GLU A 20 6.55 -13.44 -1.21
C GLU A 20 5.50 -14.28 -1.96
N ASP A 21 4.72 -15.11 -1.24
CA ASP A 21 3.60 -15.86 -1.84
C ASP A 21 2.51 -14.92 -2.41
N LEU A 22 2.23 -13.79 -1.77
CA LEU A 22 1.26 -12.79 -2.25
C LEU A 22 1.80 -12.03 -3.46
N ILE A 23 3.10 -11.69 -3.44
CA ILE A 23 3.77 -11.07 -4.60
C ILE A 23 3.66 -12.01 -5.81
N HIS A 24 4.04 -13.29 -5.65
CA HIS A 24 3.94 -14.26 -6.74
C HIS A 24 2.51 -14.45 -7.25
N ARG A 25 1.50 -14.35 -6.38
CA ARG A 25 0.09 -14.40 -6.79
C ARG A 25 -0.33 -13.16 -7.57
N ALA A 26 0.09 -11.97 -7.13
CA ALA A 26 -0.23 -10.73 -7.81
C ALA A 26 0.38 -10.70 -9.22
N LEU A 27 1.61 -11.21 -9.37
CA LEU A 27 2.39 -11.10 -10.60
C LEU A 27 2.30 -12.33 -11.51
N LEU A 28 1.37 -13.26 -11.27
CA LEU A 28 1.35 -14.56 -11.97
C LEU A 28 1.19 -14.41 -13.49
N ASP A 29 0.42 -13.41 -13.92
CA ASP A 29 0.07 -13.16 -15.32
C ASP A 29 0.65 -11.84 -15.85
N ALA A 30 1.63 -11.25 -15.14
CA ALA A 30 2.27 -9.98 -15.51
C ALA A 30 3.69 -10.21 -16.02
N GLU A 31 4.00 -9.72 -17.23
CA GLU A 31 5.29 -9.94 -17.90
C GLU A 31 6.21 -8.71 -17.80
N ASP A 32 5.66 -7.50 -17.89
CA ASP A 32 6.43 -6.24 -17.83
C ASP A 32 6.11 -5.37 -16.60
N ASP A 33 6.89 -4.31 -16.41
CA ASP A 33 6.79 -3.44 -15.23
C ASP A 33 5.43 -2.73 -15.12
N GLU A 34 4.80 -2.38 -16.25
CA GLU A 34 3.50 -1.71 -16.30
C GLU A 34 2.39 -2.70 -15.90
N GLU A 35 2.43 -3.91 -16.46
CA GLU A 35 1.54 -5.01 -16.11
C GLU A 35 1.69 -5.40 -14.63
N GLN A 36 2.92 -5.48 -14.11
CA GLN A 36 3.16 -5.82 -12.71
C GLN A 36 2.58 -4.76 -11.75
N GLN A 37 2.75 -3.48 -12.07
CA GLN A 37 2.20 -2.39 -11.27
C GLN A 37 0.67 -2.41 -11.27
N MET A 38 0.05 -2.63 -12.44
CA MET A 38 -1.40 -2.73 -12.57
C MET A 38 -1.95 -3.97 -11.83
N ALA A 39 -1.30 -5.12 -11.97
CA ALA A 39 -1.70 -6.35 -11.30
C ALA A 39 -1.66 -6.21 -9.77
N PHE A 40 -0.66 -5.49 -9.23
CA PHE A 40 -0.63 -5.15 -7.81
C PHE A 40 -1.75 -4.19 -7.41
N PHE A 41 -2.02 -3.17 -8.22
CA PHE A 41 -3.12 -2.23 -7.98
C PHE A 41 -4.46 -2.97 -7.88
N GLU A 42 -4.76 -3.87 -8.82
CA GLU A 42 -5.98 -4.68 -8.83
C GLU A 42 -6.06 -5.60 -7.61
N ALA A 43 -4.98 -6.31 -7.27
CA ALA A 43 -4.95 -7.18 -6.09
C ALA A 43 -5.17 -6.40 -4.79
N LEU A 44 -4.66 -5.17 -4.70
CA LEU A 44 -4.90 -4.27 -3.57
C LEU A 44 -6.35 -3.79 -3.52
N GLU A 45 -6.94 -3.39 -4.64
CA GLU A 45 -8.36 -2.99 -4.72
C GLU A 45 -9.30 -4.13 -4.34
N GLU A 46 -9.00 -5.36 -4.77
CA GLU A 46 -9.81 -6.53 -4.47
C GLU A 46 -9.79 -6.91 -2.98
N HIS A 47 -8.60 -6.84 -2.36
CA HIS A 47 -8.39 -7.47 -1.06
C HIS A 47 -8.26 -6.52 0.12
N LEU A 48 -7.74 -5.30 -0.07
CA LEU A 48 -7.60 -4.33 1.02
C LEU A 48 -8.97 -3.72 1.36
N GLN A 49 -9.43 -3.92 2.59
CA GLN A 49 -10.73 -3.43 2.99
C GLN A 49 -10.73 -1.92 3.27
N PHE A 50 -11.53 -1.20 2.50
CA PHE A 50 -11.88 0.20 2.72
C PHE A 50 -13.33 0.33 3.23
N PRO A 51 -13.66 1.45 3.92
CA PRO A 51 -12.74 2.47 4.42
C PRO A 51 -12.11 2.05 5.76
N PHE A 52 -10.92 2.60 6.08
CA PHE A 52 -10.30 2.44 7.40
C PHE A 52 -9.63 3.71 7.89
N LYS A 53 -9.57 3.88 9.21
CA LYS A 53 -8.91 5.03 9.85
C LYS A 53 -7.45 4.71 10.13
N THR A 54 -6.57 5.67 9.90
CA THR A 54 -5.17 5.64 10.33
C THR A 54 -4.71 7.04 10.73
N ALA A 55 -3.45 7.22 11.09
CA ALA A 55 -2.89 8.54 11.39
C ALA A 55 -1.50 8.70 10.77
N LEU A 56 -1.32 9.79 10.02
CA LEU A 56 -0.02 10.20 9.46
C LEU A 56 0.57 11.30 10.36
N ASP A 57 1.76 11.05 10.89
CA ASP A 57 2.43 11.94 11.86
C ASP A 57 1.53 12.36 13.04
N GLY A 58 0.69 11.42 13.52
CA GLY A 58 -0.24 11.65 14.62
C GLY A 58 -1.55 12.33 14.22
N VAL A 59 -1.71 12.73 12.95
CA VAL A 59 -2.94 13.37 12.47
C VAL A 59 -3.87 12.33 11.86
N PRO A 60 -5.12 12.17 12.37
CA PRO A 60 -6.06 11.19 11.86
C PRO A 60 -6.46 11.46 10.40
N LEU A 61 -6.58 10.39 9.62
CA LEU A 61 -7.14 10.42 8.28
C LEU A 61 -7.99 9.17 8.03
N LEU A 62 -8.91 9.28 7.08
CA LEU A 62 -9.78 8.20 6.63
C LEU A 62 -9.35 7.77 5.22
N VAL A 63 -8.87 6.53 5.08
CA VAL A 63 -8.54 5.95 3.78
C VAL A 63 -9.83 5.42 3.16
N LYS A 64 -10.12 5.85 1.93
CA LYS A 64 -11.37 5.56 1.21
C LYS A 64 -11.21 4.56 0.07
N GLY A 65 -10.01 4.45 -0.49
CA GLY A 65 -9.72 3.60 -1.63
C GLY A 65 -8.32 3.88 -2.15
N LEU A 66 -8.05 3.40 -3.37
CA LEU A 66 -6.81 3.62 -4.09
C LEU A 66 -7.10 4.36 -5.40
N THR A 67 -6.04 4.91 -5.99
CA THR A 67 -6.05 5.45 -7.35
C THR A 67 -4.64 5.36 -7.92
N VAL A 68 -4.51 5.43 -9.25
CA VAL A 68 -3.22 5.51 -9.93
C VAL A 68 -2.96 6.98 -10.25
N GLY A 69 -1.81 7.49 -9.80
CA GLY A 69 -1.35 8.86 -10.03
C GLY A 69 -0.60 9.01 -11.35
N GLU A 70 0.17 10.10 -11.44
CA GLU A 70 1.17 10.26 -12.51
C GLU A 70 2.30 9.23 -12.32
N ASP A 71 2.96 8.85 -13.41
CA ASP A 71 4.03 7.83 -13.44
C ASP A 71 3.64 6.47 -12.81
N ASP A 72 2.36 6.10 -12.96
CA ASP A 72 1.79 4.84 -12.46
C ASP A 72 1.94 4.61 -10.94
N GLU A 73 2.16 5.67 -10.15
CA GLU A 73 2.27 5.56 -8.70
C GLU A 73 0.92 5.22 -8.06
N VAL A 74 0.87 4.17 -7.24
CA VAL A 74 -0.35 3.84 -6.48
C VAL A 74 -0.50 4.80 -5.30
N LEU A 75 -1.62 5.52 -5.27
CA LEU A 75 -1.97 6.49 -4.23
C LEU A 75 -3.15 5.99 -3.40
N ALA A 76 -3.10 6.21 -2.09
CA ALA A 76 -4.24 6.07 -1.20
C ALA A 76 -5.10 7.34 -1.24
N VAL A 77 -6.38 7.19 -1.57
CA VAL A 77 -7.36 8.28 -1.49
C VAL A 77 -7.76 8.46 -0.03
N CYS A 78 -7.35 9.58 0.56
CA CYS A 78 -7.55 9.87 1.97
C CYS A 78 -8.45 11.10 2.18
N VAL A 79 -9.20 11.13 3.27
CA VAL A 79 -9.89 12.32 3.76
C VAL A 79 -9.24 12.76 5.07
N ARG A 80 -8.73 13.99 5.11
CA ARG A 80 -8.10 14.62 6.27
C ARG A 80 -8.72 15.99 6.47
N ASP A 81 -9.24 16.25 7.67
CA ASP A 81 -9.88 17.53 8.03
C ASP A 81 -10.98 18.01 7.04
N GLY A 82 -11.67 17.06 6.40
CA GLY A 82 -12.72 17.33 5.41
C GLY A 82 -12.23 17.47 3.96
N GLU A 83 -10.92 17.50 3.73
CA GLU A 83 -10.32 17.60 2.41
C GLU A 83 -9.86 16.23 1.89
N GLN A 84 -10.05 15.99 0.60
CA GLN A 84 -9.54 14.80 -0.06
C GLN A 84 -8.09 15.03 -0.50
N ILE A 85 -7.20 14.11 -0.13
CA ILE A 85 -5.78 14.13 -0.47
C ILE A 85 -5.34 12.78 -1.03
N GLY A 86 -4.37 12.79 -1.94
CA GLY A 86 -3.64 11.59 -2.36
C GLY A 86 -2.39 11.43 -1.50
N LEU A 87 -2.15 10.20 -1.01
CA LEU A 87 -0.93 9.85 -0.28
C LEU A 87 -0.25 8.67 -1.00
N PRO A 88 1.06 8.72 -1.29
CA PRO A 88 1.78 7.56 -1.80
C PRO A 88 1.50 6.33 -0.95
N LEU A 89 1.09 5.23 -1.58
CA LEU A 89 0.66 4.04 -0.85
C LEU A 89 1.80 3.47 0.03
N LEU A 90 3.05 3.60 -0.42
CA LEU A 90 4.23 3.24 0.35
C LEU A 90 4.32 3.99 1.69
N ASP A 91 3.84 5.23 1.75
CA ASP A 91 3.87 6.08 2.92
C ASP A 91 2.62 5.92 3.81
N LEU A 92 1.64 5.08 3.43
CA LEU A 92 0.38 4.91 4.15
C LEU A 92 0.52 4.17 5.49
N PRO A 93 0.42 4.83 6.66
CA PRO A 93 0.57 4.12 7.93
C PRO A 93 -0.57 3.12 8.15
N LEU A 94 -0.26 1.93 8.66
CA LEU A 94 -1.28 0.95 9.06
C LEU A 94 -1.76 1.20 10.51
N PRO A 95 -3.08 1.15 10.76
CA PRO A 95 -3.61 1.23 12.12
C PRO A 95 -3.32 -0.07 12.92
N LYS A 96 -3.59 -0.02 14.22
CA LYS A 96 -3.53 -1.18 15.11
C LYS A 96 -4.92 -1.40 15.75
N PRO A 97 -5.62 -2.50 15.42
CA PRO A 97 -5.29 -3.52 14.43
C PRO A 97 -5.38 -3.00 12.97
N PRO A 98 -4.68 -3.62 12.01
CA PRO A 98 -4.74 -3.30 10.60
C PRO A 98 -6.09 -3.74 10.00
N PRO A 99 -6.51 -3.12 8.89
CA PRO A 99 -7.67 -3.58 8.16
C PRO A 99 -7.43 -4.98 7.58
N LYS A 100 -8.52 -5.69 7.29
CA LYS A 100 -8.44 -6.95 6.56
C LYS A 100 -7.82 -6.69 5.18
N GLY A 101 -6.93 -7.58 4.75
CA GLY A 101 -6.20 -7.46 3.49
C GLY A 101 -4.94 -6.59 3.56
N ALA A 102 -4.59 -6.04 4.72
CA ALA A 102 -3.36 -5.26 4.89
C ALA A 102 -2.06 -6.04 4.58
N GLU A 103 -2.10 -7.38 4.55
CA GLU A 103 -0.98 -8.17 4.03
C GLU A 103 -0.64 -7.88 2.57
N TRP A 104 -1.61 -7.48 1.74
CA TRP A 104 -1.38 -7.13 0.34
C TRP A 104 -0.63 -5.81 0.23
N LEU A 105 -0.92 -4.84 1.11
CA LEU A 105 -0.14 -3.60 1.21
C LEU A 105 1.30 -3.87 1.62
N GLU A 106 1.52 -4.77 2.58
CA GLU A 106 2.88 -5.13 2.97
C GLU A 106 3.61 -5.97 1.89
N ALA A 107 2.87 -6.77 1.11
CA ALA A 107 3.43 -7.48 -0.05
C ALA A 107 3.88 -6.48 -1.13
N TYR A 108 3.05 -5.49 -1.46
CA TYR A 108 3.40 -4.41 -2.37
C TYR A 108 4.64 -3.64 -1.90
N ARG A 109 4.69 -3.27 -0.61
CA ARG A 109 5.85 -2.60 0.00
C ARG A 109 7.13 -3.44 -0.08
N LEU A 110 7.01 -4.74 0.12
CA LEU A 110 8.14 -5.66 0.01
C LEU A 110 8.64 -5.70 -1.44
N TRP A 111 7.73 -5.89 -2.41
CA TRP A 111 8.05 -5.94 -3.84
C TRP A 111 8.78 -4.69 -4.33
N VAL A 112 8.29 -3.47 -4.01
CA VAL A 112 8.95 -2.21 -4.40
C VAL A 112 10.32 -2.00 -3.69
N SER A 113 10.60 -2.76 -2.63
CA SER A 113 11.82 -2.60 -1.83
C SER A 113 12.93 -3.60 -2.14
N GLU A 114 12.64 -4.63 -2.93
CA GLU A 114 13.61 -5.55 -3.52
C GLU A 114 14.32 -4.87 -4.70
#